data_AF-A0A929PMH3-F1
#
_entry.id   AF-A0A929PMH3-F1
#
_cell.length_a   1.000
_cell.length_b   1.000
_cell.length_c   1.000
_cell.angle_alpha   90.00
_cell.angle_beta   90.00
_cell.angle_gamma   90.00
#
_symmetry.space_group_name_H-M   'P 1'
#
loop_
_entity.id
_entity.type
_entity.pdbx_description
1 polymer ?
#
loop_
_entity_poly.entity_id
_entity_poly.type
_entity_poly.pdbx_seq_one_letter_code
_entity_poly.pdbx_strand_id
1 'polypeptide(L)'
;MTTYIDEIRGILASARQNAFNAVNTAMVEAYWLIGKRIIEQEQHGEDRAVYGEGILKELSKALTTEFGRGFSYANLRNFRQFYLTYRDDKICYTLCSKLAWSQYKYFLLS
;
A
#
# COMPACT_ATOMS: atom_id res chain seq x y z
N MET A 1 19.03 -3.81 -38.26
CA MET A 1 19.26 -4.73 -37.12
C MET A 1 19.08 -4.02 -35.78
N THR A 2 19.53 -2.77 -35.60
CA THR A 2 19.30 -1.96 -34.37
C THR A 2 17.81 -1.71 -34.09
N THR A 3 17.04 -1.32 -35.10
CA THR A 3 15.59 -1.09 -34.99
C THR A 3 14.80 -2.28 -34.46
N TYR A 4 15.10 -3.49 -34.92
CA TYR A 4 14.45 -4.73 -34.45
C TYR A 4 14.74 -5.02 -32.96
N ILE A 5 15.98 -4.79 -32.53
CA ILE A 5 16.38 -4.97 -31.12
C ILE A 5 15.71 -3.90 -30.23
N ASP A 6 15.58 -2.67 -30.72
CA ASP A 6 14.93 -1.57 -29.99
C ASP A 6 13.42 -1.82 -29.82
N GLU A 7 12.75 -2.37 -30.84
CA GLU A 7 11.34 -2.79 -30.76
C GLU A 7 11.15 -3.88 -29.69
N ILE A 8 11.98 -4.93 -29.70
CA ILE A 8 11.93 -6.00 -28.68
C ILE A 8 12.16 -5.43 -27.28
N ARG A 9 13.12 -4.50 -27.12
CA ARG A 9 13.38 -3.83 -25.85
C ARG A 9 12.16 -3.01 -25.40
N GLY A 10 11.50 -2.31 -26.32
CA GLY A 10 10.29 -1.53 -26.04
C GLY A 10 9.12 -2.40 -25.57
N ILE A 11 8.91 -3.57 -26.20
CA ILE A 11 7.89 -4.54 -25.79
C ILE A 11 8.18 -5.04 -24.36
N LEU A 12 9.43 -5.45 -24.08
CA LEU A 12 9.83 -5.92 -22.76
C LEU A 12 9.71 -4.84 -21.67
N ALA A 13 10.11 -3.61 -21.99
CA ALA A 13 10.00 -2.47 -21.08
C ALA A 13 8.53 -2.17 -20.75
N SER A 14 7.67 -2.16 -21.76
CA SER A 14 6.22 -1.93 -21.58
C SER A 14 5.58 -3.03 -20.76
N ALA A 15 5.90 -4.30 -21.03
CA ALA A 15 5.38 -5.44 -20.27
C ALA A 15 5.78 -5.36 -18.79
N ARG A 16 7.05 -5.02 -18.50
CA ARG A 16 7.51 -4.81 -17.12
C ARG A 16 6.77 -3.66 -16.45
N GLN A 17 6.65 -2.53 -17.12
CA GLN A 17 5.95 -1.37 -16.57
C GLN A 17 4.48 -1.70 -16.24
N ASN A 18 3.80 -2.43 -17.12
CA ASN A 18 2.43 -2.85 -16.88
C ASN A 18 2.31 -3.78 -15.66
N ALA A 19 3.24 -4.74 -15.52
CA ALA A 19 3.29 -5.61 -14.35
C ALA A 19 3.52 -4.81 -13.05
N PHE A 20 4.47 -3.86 -13.06
CA PHE A 20 4.71 -2.98 -11.91
C PHE A 20 3.48 -2.15 -11.55
N ASN A 21 2.77 -1.62 -12.55
CA ASN A 21 1.55 -0.84 -12.32
C ASN A 21 0.44 -1.70 -11.72
N ALA A 22 0.24 -2.91 -12.23
CA ALA A 22 -0.76 -3.85 -11.71
C ALA A 22 -0.46 -4.22 -10.25
N VAL A 23 0.79 -4.55 -9.94
CA VAL A 23 1.22 -4.86 -8.57
C VAL A 23 1.04 -3.65 -7.65
N ASN A 24 1.49 -2.46 -8.06
CA ASN A 24 1.34 -1.25 -7.25
C ASN A 24 -0.13 -0.95 -6.96
N THR A 25 -1.01 -1.12 -7.94
CA THR A 25 -2.45 -0.92 -7.79
C THR A 25 -3.02 -1.86 -6.72
N ALA A 26 -2.73 -3.15 -6.82
CA ALA A 26 -3.17 -4.16 -5.85
C ALA A 26 -2.62 -3.89 -4.45
N MET A 27 -1.36 -3.42 -4.33
CA MET A 27 -0.76 -3.12 -3.03
C MET A 27 -1.39 -1.90 -2.36
N VAL A 28 -1.74 -0.85 -3.12
CA VAL A 28 -2.44 0.32 -2.56
C VAL A 28 -3.80 -0.08 -1.99
N GLU A 29 -4.55 -0.91 -2.72
CA GLU A 29 -5.83 -1.44 -2.26
C GLU A 29 -5.64 -2.26 -0.97
N ALA A 30 -4.64 -3.14 -0.94
CA ALA A 30 -4.32 -3.93 0.25
C ALA A 30 -3.99 -3.04 1.46
N TYR A 31 -3.17 -1.99 1.29
CA TYR A 31 -2.84 -1.06 2.37
C TYR A 31 -4.06 -0.30 2.89
N TRP A 32 -4.98 0.08 1.99
CA TRP A 32 -6.23 0.71 2.38
C TRP A 32 -7.10 -0.24 3.22
N LEU A 33 -7.26 -1.48 2.77
CA LEU A 33 -8.03 -2.52 3.48
C LEU A 33 -7.43 -2.86 4.85
N ILE A 34 -6.10 -2.92 4.95
CA ILE A 34 -5.41 -3.10 6.23
C ILE A 34 -5.73 -1.93 7.17
N GLY A 35 -5.66 -0.69 6.68
CA GLY A 35 -6.03 0.50 7.44
C GLY A 35 -7.47 0.46 7.95
N LYS A 36 -8.41 0.03 7.09
CA LYS A 36 -9.81 -0.19 7.45
C LYS A 36 -9.96 -1.20 8.58
N ARG A 37 -9.33 -2.38 8.44
CA ARG A 37 -9.42 -3.45 9.42
C ARG A 37 -8.83 -3.06 10.78
N ILE A 38 -7.74 -2.28 10.79
CA ILE A 38 -7.15 -1.73 12.02
C ILE A 38 -8.14 -0.80 12.73
N ILE A 39 -8.76 0.13 12.00
CA ILE A 39 -9.74 1.07 12.60
C ILE A 39 -10.98 0.34 13.11
N GLU A 40 -11.50 -0.63 12.37
CA GLU A 40 -12.62 -1.46 12.83
C GLU A 40 -12.26 -2.19 14.13
N GLN A 41 -11.06 -2.77 14.22
CA GLN A 41 -10.59 -3.42 15.44
C GLN A 41 -10.47 -2.44 16.62
N GLU A 42 -9.95 -1.24 16.39
CA GLU A 42 -9.82 -0.19 17.42
C GLU A 42 -11.17 0.32 17.95
N GLN A 43 -12.24 0.29 17.13
CA GLN A 43 -13.58 0.72 17.55
C GLN A 43 -14.25 -0.23 18.54
N HIS A 44 -13.77 -1.48 18.62
CA HIS A 44 -14.24 -2.48 19.58
C HIS A 44 -13.48 -2.47 20.92
N GLY A 45 -12.42 -1.66 21.04
CA GLY A 45 -11.63 -1.54 22.28
C GLY A 45 -12.10 -0.38 23.17
N GLU A 46 -12.20 -0.63 24.49
CA GLU A 46 -12.62 0.38 25.48
C GLU A 46 -11.68 1.60 25.56
N ASP A 47 -10.39 1.43 25.23
CA ASP A 47 -9.37 2.47 25.38
C ASP A 47 -8.53 2.65 24.09
N ARG A 48 -9.06 3.46 23.16
CA ARG A 48 -8.56 3.60 21.77
C ARG A 48 -7.08 3.93 21.63
N ALA A 49 -6.51 4.72 22.56
CA ALA A 49 -5.12 5.17 22.47
C ALA A 49 -4.13 4.07 22.86
N VAL A 50 -4.39 3.37 23.97
CA VAL A 50 -3.52 2.30 24.48
C VAL A 50 -3.67 1.03 23.64
N TYR A 51 -4.90 0.72 23.24
CA TYR A 51 -5.22 -0.47 22.45
C TYR A 51 -4.68 -0.38 21.02
N GLY A 52 -4.76 0.80 20.38
CA GLY A 52 -4.23 1.03 19.04
C GLY A 52 -2.71 0.86 18.93
N GLU A 53 -1.95 1.37 19.92
CA GLU A 53 -0.49 1.19 19.91
C GLU A 53 -0.06 -0.25 20.14
N GLY A 54 -0.79 -1.01 20.97
CA GLY A 54 -0.56 -2.43 21.20
C GLY A 54 -0.77 -3.26 19.93
N ILE A 55 -1.92 -3.07 19.27
CA ILE A 55 -2.27 -3.78 18.03
C ILE A 55 -1.23 -3.54 16.93
N LEU A 56 -0.81 -2.30 16.71
CA LEU A 56 0.16 -1.98 15.67
C LEU A 56 1.53 -2.62 15.92
N LYS A 57 1.95 -2.77 17.20
CA LYS A 57 3.19 -3.45 17.57
C LYS A 57 3.11 -4.96 17.32
N GLU A 58 1.98 -5.58 17.69
CA GLU A 58 1.76 -7.01 17.45
C GLU A 58 1.69 -7.34 15.96
N LEU A 59 0.89 -6.56 15.21
CA LEU A 59 0.81 -6.67 13.75
C LEU A 59 2.17 -6.47 13.10
N SER A 60 2.96 -5.50 13.56
CA SER A 60 4.27 -5.27 12.98
C SER A 60 5.18 -6.47 13.17
N LYS A 61 5.19 -7.06 14.37
CA LYS A 61 5.99 -8.25 14.65
C LYS A 61 5.54 -9.44 13.80
N ALA A 62 4.25 -9.76 13.80
CA ALA A 62 3.71 -10.89 13.07
C ALA A 62 3.94 -10.77 11.55
N LEU A 63 3.54 -9.64 10.96
CA LEU A 63 3.60 -9.44 9.52
C LEU A 63 5.02 -9.24 9.02
N THR A 64 5.92 -8.65 9.81
CA THR A 64 7.34 -8.55 9.42
C THR A 64 8.01 -9.93 9.46
N THR A 65 7.62 -10.81 10.39
CA THR A 65 8.11 -12.20 10.42
C THR A 65 7.64 -13.00 9.20
N GLU A 66 6.40 -12.82 8.78
CA GLU A 66 5.81 -13.59 7.68
C GLU A 66 6.16 -13.03 6.28
N PHE A 67 6.03 -11.72 6.10
CA PHE A 67 6.17 -11.06 4.79
C PHE A 67 7.44 -10.21 4.64
N GLY A 68 8.20 -10.04 5.71
CA GLY A 68 9.45 -9.28 5.70
C GLY A 68 9.25 -7.77 5.70
N ARG A 69 10.11 -7.06 4.95
CA ARG A 69 10.17 -5.59 4.95
C ARG A 69 8.91 -5.01 4.29
N GLY A 70 8.22 -4.12 5.00
CA GLY A 70 6.99 -3.47 4.50
C GLY A 70 5.92 -3.28 5.58
N PHE A 71 5.98 -4.05 6.66
CA PHE A 71 5.00 -4.04 7.77
C PHE A 71 5.60 -3.55 9.08
N SER A 72 6.48 -2.55 9.02
CA SER A 72 6.96 -1.87 10.22
C SER A 72 5.80 -1.16 10.93
N TYR A 73 5.95 -0.89 12.23
CA TYR A 73 4.99 -0.11 13.00
C TYR A 73 4.64 1.22 12.32
N ALA A 74 5.64 1.91 11.76
CA ALA A 74 5.45 3.16 11.03
C ALA A 74 4.56 2.97 9.79
N ASN A 75 4.79 1.90 9.02
CA ASN A 75 3.98 1.61 7.83
C ASN A 75 2.54 1.25 8.19
N LEU A 76 2.32 0.45 9.24
CA LEU A 76 0.98 0.12 9.70
C LEU A 76 0.23 1.35 10.22
N ARG A 77 0.93 2.25 10.92
CA ARG A 77 0.38 3.56 11.29
C ARG A 77 0.00 4.40 10.06
N ASN A 78 0.83 4.37 9.01
CA ASN A 78 0.54 5.04 7.74
C ASN A 78 -0.67 4.43 7.04
N PHE A 79 -0.84 3.11 7.03
CA PHE A 79 -2.01 2.43 6.46
C PHE A 79 -3.30 2.79 7.21
N ARG A 80 -3.24 2.78 8.55
CA ARG A 80 -4.32 3.26 9.40
C ARG A 80 -4.70 4.71 9.07
N GLN A 81 -3.71 5.60 8.99
CA GLN A 81 -3.93 7.00 8.65
C GLN A 81 -4.48 7.15 7.22
N PHE A 82 -4.01 6.34 6.28
CA PHE A 82 -4.45 6.34 4.90
C PHE A 82 -5.95 6.05 4.80
N TYR A 83 -6.45 5.04 5.51
CA TYR A 83 -7.89 4.80 5.58
C TYR A 83 -8.65 5.94 6.27
N LEU A 84 -8.13 6.50 7.36
CA LEU A 84 -8.76 7.63 8.05
C LEU A 84 -8.90 8.88 7.16
N THR A 85 -7.89 9.15 6.32
CA THR A 85 -7.90 10.27 5.38
C THR A 85 -8.83 10.01 4.20
N TYR A 86 -8.94 8.75 3.75
CA TYR A 86 -9.72 8.36 2.57
C TYR A 86 -10.76 7.29 2.91
N ARG A 87 -11.73 7.63 3.76
CA ARG A 87 -12.78 6.70 4.22
C ARG A 87 -13.81 6.31 3.16
N ASP A 88 -13.88 7.05 2.05
CA ASP A 88 -14.82 6.77 0.98
C ASP A 88 -14.23 5.71 0.03
N ASP A 89 -14.91 4.57 -0.09
CA ASP A 89 -14.56 3.44 -0.95
C ASP A 89 -14.31 3.87 -2.41
N LYS A 90 -15.02 4.92 -2.89
CA LYS A 90 -14.83 5.46 -4.24
C LYS A 90 -13.45 6.10 -4.44
N ILE A 91 -12.84 6.60 -3.37
CA ILE A 91 -11.50 7.18 -3.42
C ILE A 91 -10.46 6.08 -3.55
N CYS A 92 -10.66 4.89 -2.98
CA CYS A 92 -9.74 3.77 -3.15
C CYS A 92 -9.68 3.31 -4.61
N TYR A 93 -10.82 3.19 -5.28
CA TYR A 93 -10.87 2.85 -6.72
C TYR A 93 -10.24 3.95 -7.58
N THR A 94 -10.51 5.22 -7.24
CA THR A 94 -9.94 6.38 -7.93
C THR A 94 -8.43 6.47 -7.73
N LEU A 95 -7.93 6.21 -6.53
CA LEU A 95 -6.50 6.15 -6.21
C LEU A 95 -5.85 4.99 -6.94
N CYS A 96 -6.41 3.78 -6.90
CA CYS A 96 -5.94 2.63 -7.66
C CYS A 96 -5.84 2.93 -9.17
N SER A 97 -6.86 3.61 -9.72
CA SER A 97 -6.85 4.03 -11.14
C SER A 97 -5.86 5.17 -11.44
N LYS A 98 -5.64 6.10 -10.50
CA LYS A 98 -4.74 7.27 -10.67
C LYS A 98 -3.27 6.93 -10.34
N LEU A 99 -3.02 5.94 -9.48
CA LEU A 99 -1.70 5.45 -9.10
C LEU A 99 -1.07 4.53 -10.16
N ALA A 100 -1.84 4.12 -11.16
CA ALA A 100 -1.31 3.49 -12.38
C ALA A 100 -0.36 4.43 -13.17
N TRP A 101 -0.31 5.73 -12.85
CA TRP A 101 0.59 6.69 -13.47
C TRP A 101 1.31 7.61 -12.44
N SER A 102 2.60 7.30 -12.27
CA SER A 102 3.73 8.24 -12.13
C SER A 102 3.94 9.16 -10.90
N GLN A 103 3.30 9.00 -9.73
CA GLN A 103 3.42 10.07 -8.69
C GLN A 103 3.85 9.70 -7.26
N TYR A 104 4.12 8.44 -6.89
CA TYR A 104 4.56 8.13 -5.50
C TYR A 104 6.05 7.80 -5.37
N LYS A 105 6.91 8.71 -5.84
CA LYS A 105 8.32 8.75 -5.42
C LYS A 105 8.54 9.62 -4.17
N TYR A 106 7.51 10.32 -3.67
CA TYR A 106 7.68 11.39 -2.68
C TYR A 106 7.12 11.13 -1.27
N PHE A 107 6.34 10.08 -1.01
CA PHE A 107 5.64 9.94 0.28
C PHE A 107 6.22 8.87 1.25
N LEU A 108 7.34 8.22 0.92
CA LEU A 108 7.96 7.18 1.77
C LEU A 108 9.43 7.45 2.13
N LEU A 109 9.96 8.64 1.87
CA LEU A 109 11.36 9.02 2.14
C LEU A 109 11.53 10.41 2.80
N SER A 110 10.57 10.85 3.59
CA SER A 110 10.68 12.05 4.44
C SER A 110 10.37 11.73 5.88
#